data_AF-A0A841KPI5-F1
#
_entry.id   AF-A0A841KPI5-F1
#
_cell.length_a   1.000
_cell.length_b   1.000
_cell.length_c   1.000
_cell.angle_alpha   90.00
_cell.angle_beta   90.00
_cell.angle_gamma   90.00
#
_symmetry.space_group_name_H-M   'P 1'
#
loop_
_entity.id
_entity.type
_entity.pdbx_description
1 polymer ?
#
loop_
_entity_poly.entity_id
_entity_poly.type
_entity_poly.pdbx_seq_one_letter_code
_entity_poly.pdbx_strand_id
1 'polypeptide(L)'
;MQHEIDDQKHHNNLLKTVEGTAWILCDALKTMAHYNIVPDEDASERAENKLAQHLAEIFEIISECEEPNVIDYTADKMLQFANNEQNQLIAYVEKYMGDNPLGERIVHRKYES
;
A
#
# COMPACT_ATOMS: atom_id res chain seq x y z
N MET A 1 25.40 -8.42 21.31
CA MET A 1 26.03 -8.88 20.06
C MET A 1 25.21 -9.90 19.29
N GLN A 2 25.04 -11.16 19.74
CA GLN A 2 24.25 -12.14 18.95
C GLN A 2 22.76 -11.73 18.82
N HIS A 3 22.13 -11.33 19.94
CA HIS A 3 20.76 -10.81 19.94
C HIS A 3 20.57 -9.58 19.04
N GLU A 4 21.49 -8.60 19.11
CA GLU A 4 21.42 -7.40 18.25
C GLU A 4 21.55 -7.73 16.75
N ILE A 5 22.37 -8.73 16.39
CA ILE A 5 22.50 -9.21 15.00
C ILE A 5 21.23 -9.91 14.54
N ASP A 6 20.61 -10.71 15.41
CA ASP A 6 19.38 -11.45 15.10
C ASP A 6 18.18 -10.48 14.99
N ASP A 7 18.10 -9.46 15.85
CA ASP A 7 17.09 -8.39 15.78
C ASP A 7 17.24 -7.57 14.49
N GLN A 8 18.47 -7.21 14.12
CA GLN A 8 18.75 -6.46 12.89
C GLN A 8 18.45 -7.29 11.64
N LYS A 9 18.73 -8.60 11.66
CA LYS A 9 18.39 -9.51 10.57
C LYS A 9 16.87 -9.70 10.46
N HIS A 10 16.17 -9.82 11.59
CA HIS A 10 14.72 -9.94 11.63
C HIS A 10 14.06 -8.69 11.04
N HIS A 11 14.46 -7.50 11.48
CA HIS A 11 13.97 -6.23 10.95
C HIS A 11 14.25 -6.07 9.45
N ASN A 12 15.45 -6.39 8.98
CA ASN A 12 15.77 -6.34 7.55
C ASN A 12 14.92 -7.30 6.71
N ASN A 13 14.60 -8.49 7.25
CA ASN A 13 13.73 -9.43 6.56
C ASN A 13 12.29 -8.91 6.52
N LEU A 14 11.80 -8.33 7.62
CA LEU A 14 10.49 -7.69 7.69
C LEU A 14 10.38 -6.58 6.62
N LEU A 15 11.37 -5.67 6.57
CA LEU A 15 11.38 -4.59 5.58
C LEU A 15 11.39 -5.10 4.13
N LYS A 16 12.14 -6.16 3.82
CA LYS A 16 12.13 -6.76 2.48
C LYS A 16 10.78 -7.37 2.11
N THR A 17 10.14 -8.05 3.06
CA THR A 17 8.79 -8.60 2.86
C THR A 17 7.80 -7.48 2.62
N VAL A 18 7.87 -6.41 3.42
CA VAL A 18 7.04 -5.22 3.29
C VAL A 18 7.28 -4.53 1.94
N GLU A 19 8.53 -4.42 1.49
CA GLU A 19 8.87 -3.86 0.17
C GLU A 19 8.24 -4.65 -0.97
N GLY A 20 8.30 -5.99 -0.91
CA GLY A 20 7.65 -6.85 -1.90
C GLY A 20 6.12 -6.67 -1.91
N THR A 21 5.51 -6.56 -0.73
CA THR A 21 4.07 -6.29 -0.60
C THR A 21 3.69 -4.91 -1.15
N ALA A 22 4.48 -3.88 -0.85
CA ALA A 22 4.29 -2.53 -1.36
C ALA A 22 4.33 -2.47 -2.90
N TRP A 23 5.25 -3.23 -3.51
CA TRP A 23 5.32 -3.35 -4.97
C TRP A 23 4.05 -3.96 -5.56
N ILE A 24 3.61 -5.11 -5.03
CA ILE A 24 2.40 -5.80 -5.50
C ILE A 24 1.16 -4.89 -5.36
N LEU A 25 1.03 -4.20 -4.23
CA LEU A 25 -0.10 -3.29 -3.99
C LEU A 25 -0.07 -2.09 -4.94
N CYS A 26 1.10 -1.50 -5.16
CA CYS A 26 1.24 -0.40 -6.10
C CYS A 26 0.85 -0.83 -7.52
N ASP A 27 1.31 -1.98 -7.98
CA ASP A 27 1.00 -2.50 -9.31
C ASP A 27 -0.50 -2.80 -9.47
N ALA A 28 -1.11 -3.38 -8.44
CA ALA A 28 -2.53 -3.69 -8.43
C ALA A 28 -3.39 -2.42 -8.48
N LEU A 29 -3.06 -1.39 -7.68
CA LEU A 29 -3.78 -0.12 -7.70
C LEU A 29 -3.65 0.60 -9.04
N LYS A 30 -2.46 0.60 -9.63
CA LYS A 30 -2.25 1.16 -10.97
C LYS A 30 -3.12 0.45 -12.01
N THR A 31 -3.15 -0.88 -11.95
CA THR A 31 -4.00 -1.69 -12.82
C THR A 31 -5.48 -1.32 -12.65
N MET A 32 -5.95 -1.22 -11.41
CA MET A 32 -7.33 -0.83 -11.11
C MET A 32 -7.66 0.57 -11.63
N ALA A 33 -6.76 1.53 -11.39
CA ALA A 33 -6.90 2.89 -11.87
C ALA A 33 -6.90 2.96 -13.41
N HIS A 34 -6.08 2.17 -14.09
CA HIS A 34 -6.00 2.14 -15.55
C HIS A 34 -7.29 1.58 -16.18
N TYR A 35 -7.88 0.56 -15.56
CA TYR A 35 -9.08 -0.11 -16.08
C TYR A 35 -10.40 0.42 -15.48
N ASN A 36 -10.36 1.50 -14.70
CA ASN A 36 -11.52 2.05 -13.98
C ASN A 36 -12.23 1.00 -13.10
N ILE A 37 -11.47 0.07 -12.53
CA ILE A 37 -11.99 -0.88 -11.54
C ILE A 37 -12.15 -0.11 -10.23
N VAL A 38 -13.30 -0.28 -9.59
CA VAL A 38 -13.63 0.39 -8.33
C VAL A 38 -13.95 -0.65 -7.26
N PRO A 39 -13.55 -0.42 -5.99
CA PRO A 39 -14.04 -1.23 -4.88
C PRO A 39 -15.52 -0.89 -4.72
N ASP A 40 -16.37 -1.90 -4.75
CA ASP A 40 -17.82 -1.74 -4.60
C ASP A 40 -18.32 -2.89 -3.74
N GLU A 41 -18.69 -2.56 -2.49
CA GLU A 41 -19.19 -3.51 -1.49
C GLU A 41 -20.48 -4.22 -1.95
N ASP A 42 -21.26 -3.58 -2.83
CA ASP A 42 -22.51 -4.13 -3.36
C ASP A 42 -22.32 -4.89 -4.69
N ALA A 43 -21.14 -4.82 -5.32
CA ALA A 43 -20.83 -5.51 -6.57
C ALA A 43 -20.51 -7.01 -6.35
N SER A 44 -21.50 -7.75 -5.86
CA SER A 44 -21.36 -9.18 -5.57
C SER A 44 -21.10 -10.08 -6.80
N GLU A 45 -21.19 -9.58 -8.04
CA GLU A 45 -21.13 -10.39 -9.26
C GLU A 45 -19.87 -10.24 -10.13
N ARG A 46 -19.09 -9.15 -10.02
CA ARG A 46 -17.89 -8.95 -10.88
C ARG A 46 -16.60 -9.30 -10.13
N ALA A 47 -15.81 -10.20 -10.71
CA ALA A 47 -14.58 -10.72 -10.10
C ALA A 47 -13.55 -9.60 -9.85
N GLU A 48 -13.54 -8.57 -10.71
CA GLU A 48 -12.64 -7.42 -10.63
C GLU A 48 -12.95 -6.53 -9.41
N ASN A 49 -14.23 -6.35 -9.08
CA ASN A 49 -14.63 -5.53 -7.92
C ASN A 49 -14.34 -6.26 -6.60
N LYS A 50 -14.50 -7.59 -6.55
CA LYS A 50 -14.07 -8.41 -5.40
C LYS A 50 -12.56 -8.38 -5.21
N LEU A 51 -11.79 -8.41 -6.31
CA LEU A 51 -10.34 -8.26 -6.24
C LEU A 51 -9.96 -6.88 -5.70
N ALA A 52 -10.64 -5.82 -6.15
CA ALA A 52 -10.44 -4.46 -5.63
C ALA A 52 -10.74 -4.35 -4.14
N GLN A 53 -11.80 -5.01 -3.67
CA GLN A 53 -12.13 -5.09 -2.24
C GLN A 53 -11.05 -5.82 -1.44
N HIS A 54 -10.60 -6.99 -1.88
CA HIS A 54 -9.52 -7.72 -1.19
C HIS A 54 -8.22 -6.92 -1.14
N LEU A 55 -7.93 -6.11 -2.16
CA LEU A 55 -6.77 -5.23 -2.15
C LEU A 55 -6.92 -4.10 -1.13
N ALA A 56 -8.11 -3.50 -0.99
CA ALA A 56 -8.39 -2.55 0.08
C ALA A 56 -8.29 -3.20 1.48
N GLU A 57 -8.76 -4.44 1.64
CA GLU A 57 -8.59 -5.21 2.90
C GLU A 57 -7.12 -5.45 3.23
N ILE A 58 -6.26 -5.73 2.24
CA ILE A 58 -4.81 -5.86 2.46
C ILE A 58 -4.20 -4.53 2.92
N PHE A 59 -4.69 -3.39 2.41
CA PHE A 59 -4.29 -2.06 2.89
C PHE A 59 -4.64 -1.83 4.37
N GLU A 60 -5.82 -2.27 4.80
CA GLU A 60 -6.23 -2.21 6.21
C GLU A 60 -5.31 -3.07 7.08
N ILE A 61 -5.04 -4.33 6.69
CA ILE A 61 -4.16 -5.23 7.44
C ILE A 61 -2.75 -4.64 7.63
N ILE A 62 -2.21 -3.98 6.61
CA ILE A 62 -0.89 -3.33 6.74
C ILE A 62 -0.97 -2.10 7.64
N SER A 63 -2.08 -1.38 7.60
CA SER A 63 -2.30 -0.20 8.43
C SER A 63 -2.51 -0.55 9.91
N GLU A 64 -2.98 -1.76 10.21
CA GLU A 64 -3.04 -2.32 11.57
C GLU A 64 -1.65 -2.71 12.12
N CYS A 65 -0.59 -2.60 11.33
CA CYS A 65 0.75 -2.85 11.83
C CYS A 65 1.09 -1.81 12.91
N GLU A 66 1.29 -2.28 14.15
CA GLU A 66 1.63 -1.45 15.31
C GLU A 66 3.02 -0.78 15.23
N GLU A 67 3.72 -0.91 14.10
CA GLU A 67 5.01 -0.30 13.83
C GLU A 67 4.90 0.83 12.78
N PRO A 68 4.83 2.11 13.20
CA PRO A 68 4.72 3.25 12.28
C PRO A 68 5.82 3.31 11.22
N ASN A 69 7.03 2.85 11.56
CA ASN A 69 8.17 2.79 10.65
C ASN A 69 7.93 1.86 9.45
N VAL A 70 7.10 0.83 9.61
CA VAL A 70 6.75 -0.11 8.54
C VAL A 70 5.76 0.54 7.58
N ILE A 71 4.74 1.22 8.09
CA ILE A 71 3.76 1.97 7.28
C ILE A 71 4.49 3.06 6.48
N ASP A 72 5.38 3.77 7.16
CA ASP A 72 6.27 4.78 6.60
C ASP A 72 7.11 4.28 5.43
N TYR A 73 7.80 3.17 5.64
CA TYR A 73 8.63 2.54 4.62
C TYR A 73 7.79 2.00 3.46
N THR A 74 6.61 1.44 3.75
CA THR A 74 5.66 0.96 2.72
C THR A 74 5.24 2.11 1.82
N ALA A 75 4.85 3.24 2.40
CA ALA A 75 4.43 4.43 1.65
C ALA A 75 5.54 4.97 0.74
N ASP A 76 6.78 5.04 1.24
CA ASP A 76 7.95 5.41 0.42
C ASP A 76 8.12 4.50 -0.79
N LYS A 77 8.05 3.19 -0.55
CA LYS A 77 8.24 2.20 -1.60
C LYS A 77 7.15 2.27 -2.64
N MET A 78 5.89 2.42 -2.23
CA MET A 78 4.79 2.60 -3.16
C MET A 78 4.96 3.83 -4.06
N LEU A 79 5.40 4.97 -3.49
CA LEU A 79 5.69 6.17 -4.29
C LEU A 79 6.88 5.97 -5.24
N GLN A 80 7.94 5.29 -4.80
CA GLN A 80 9.08 4.94 -5.65
C GLN A 80 8.66 4.04 -6.81
N PHE A 81 7.83 3.03 -6.57
CA PHE A 81 7.34 2.10 -7.59
C PHE A 81 6.33 2.75 -8.55
N ALA A 82 5.53 3.70 -8.07
CA ALA A 82 4.62 4.46 -8.90
C ALA A 82 5.36 5.36 -9.90
N ASN A 83 6.56 5.84 -9.56
CA ASN A 83 7.42 6.64 -10.43
C ASN A 83 6.68 7.81 -11.13
N ASN A 84 6.51 7.78 -12.45
CA ASN A 84 5.79 8.80 -13.22
C ASN A 84 4.27 8.75 -13.09
N GLU A 85 3.72 7.69 -12.48
CA GLU A 85 2.28 7.47 -12.27
C GLU A 85 1.86 7.78 -10.82
N GLN A 86 2.72 8.42 -10.03
CA GLN A 86 2.41 8.82 -8.64
C GLN A 86 1.09 9.58 -8.51
N ASN A 87 0.81 10.52 -9.42
CA ASN A 87 -0.43 11.31 -9.35
C ASN A 87 -1.69 10.45 -9.55
N GLN A 88 -1.60 9.40 -10.38
CA GLN A 88 -2.70 8.45 -10.58
C GLN A 88 -2.90 7.58 -9.34
N LEU A 89 -1.81 7.12 -8.72
CA LEU A 89 -1.85 6.40 -7.45
C LEU A 89 -2.52 7.26 -6.37
N ILE A 90 -2.07 8.50 -6.19
CA ILE A 90 -2.62 9.43 -5.19
C ILE A 90 -4.12 9.64 -5.42
N ALA A 91 -4.53 9.97 -6.64
CA ALA A 91 -5.93 10.21 -6.95
C ALA A 91 -6.81 8.98 -6.67
N TYR A 92 -6.27 7.78 -6.86
CA TYR A 92 -6.98 6.54 -6.53
C TYR A 92 -7.08 6.34 -5.01
N VAL A 93 -5.97 6.52 -4.29
CA VAL A 93 -5.91 6.37 -2.83
C VAL A 93 -6.83 7.37 -2.13
N GLU A 94 -6.74 8.66 -2.45
CA GLU A 94 -7.59 9.71 -1.87
C GLU A 94 -9.08 9.46 -2.11
N LYS A 95 -9.43 8.83 -3.23
CA LYS A 95 -10.82 8.60 -3.61
C LYS A 95 -11.44 7.37 -2.94
N TYR A 96 -10.66 6.33 -2.72
CA TYR A 96 -11.21 5.01 -2.36
C TYR A 96 -10.67 4.40 -1.07
N MET A 97 -9.58 4.93 -0.51
CA MET A 97 -8.98 4.37 0.71
C MET A 97 -9.37 5.15 1.98
N GLY A 98 -10.17 6.22 1.86
CA GLY A 98 -10.73 6.94 3.02
C GLY A 98 -9.67 7.36 4.04
N ASP A 99 -9.92 7.05 5.32
CA ASP A 99 -9.07 7.39 6.47
C ASP A 99 -8.00 6.31 6.75
N ASN A 100 -7.65 5.49 5.75
CA ASN A 100 -6.66 4.43 5.89
C ASN A 100 -5.26 5.01 6.22
N PRO A 101 -4.61 4.59 7.33
CA PRO A 101 -3.32 5.14 7.76
C PRO A 101 -2.19 5.05 6.71
N LEU A 102 -2.11 3.94 5.97
CA LEU A 102 -1.14 3.81 4.88
C LEU A 102 -1.48 4.76 3.73
N GLY A 103 -2.77 4.89 3.39
CA GLY A 103 -3.26 5.84 2.41
C GLY A 103 -2.88 7.29 2.76
N GLU A 104 -3.16 7.72 3.99
CA GLU A 104 -2.77 9.04 4.49
C GLU A 104 -1.26 9.27 4.37
N ARG A 105 -0.45 8.26 4.71
CA ARG A 105 1.01 8.38 4.68
C ARG A 105 1.56 8.49 3.26
N ILE A 106 0.97 7.78 2.30
CA ILE A 106 1.30 7.89 0.86
C ILE A 106 1.00 9.31 0.37
N VAL A 107 -0.18 9.86 0.70
CA VAL A 107 -0.59 11.21 0.31
C VAL A 107 0.33 12.26 0.93
N HIS A 108 0.58 12.17 2.24
CA HIS A 108 1.45 13.11 2.96
C HIS A 108 2.85 13.18 2.35
N ARG A 109 3.51 12.03 2.16
CA ARG A 109 4.87 11.95 1.63
C ARG A 109 5.01 12.53 0.23
N LYS A 110 3.97 12.40 -0.61
CA LYS A 110 3.97 13.00 -1.95
C LYS A 110 4.06 14.52 -1.90
N TYR A 111 3.42 15.15 -0.92
CA TYR A 111 3.41 16.62 -0.78
C TYR A 111 4.61 17.16 0.03
N GLU A 112 5.37 16.29 0.70
CA GLU A 112 6.65 16.63 1.35
C GLU A 112 7.86 16.54 0.40
N SER A 113 7.72 15.86 -0.74
CA SER A 113 8.77 15.61 -1.75
C SER A 113 8.85 16.69 -2.82
#